data_AF-A0A174IVS4-F1
#
_entry.id   AF-A0A174IVS4-F1
#
_cell.length_a   1.000
_cell.length_b   1.000
_cell.length_c   1.000
_cell.angle_alpha   90.00
_cell.angle_beta   90.00
_cell.angle_gamma   90.00
#
_symmetry.space_group_name_H-M   'P 1'
#
loop_
_entity.id
_entity.type
_entity.pdbx_description
1 polymer ?
#
loop_
_entity_poly.entity_id
_entity_poly.type
_entity_poly.pdbx_seq_one_letter_code
_entity_poly.pdbx_strand_id
1 'polypeptide(L)' 'MRLNPKEQEKLMLHMAGNLAKERRARGLKLNYPEALAYIISELLELARDGKTVVKLMQLAPKF' A
#
# COMPACT_ATOMS: atom_id res chain seq x y z
N MET A 1 -12.82 8.06 16.59
CA MET A 1 -13.30 7.94 15.20
C MET A 1 -14.34 6.83 15.14
N ARG A 2 -15.46 7.01 14.44
CA ARG A 2 -16.46 5.96 14.19
C ARG A 2 -16.10 5.24 12.89
N LEU A 3 -15.01 4.48 12.92
CA LEU A 3 -14.51 3.78 11.74
C LEU A 3 -15.41 2.57 11.46
N ASN A 4 -15.76 2.39 10.20
CA ASN A 4 -16.34 1.13 9.77
C ASN A 4 -15.25 0.04 9.70
N PRO A 5 -15.61 -1.26 9.70
CA PRO A 5 -14.64 -2.35 9.61
C PRO A 5 -13.70 -2.23 8.40
N LYS A 6 -14.20 -1.71 7.27
CA LYS A 6 -13.40 -1.55 6.04
C LYS A 6 -12.33 -0.47 6.16
N GLU A 7 -12.60 0.60 6.87
CA GLU A 7 -11.65 1.67 7.15
C GLU A 7 -10.56 1.19 8.09
N GLN A 8 -10.91 0.38 9.09
CA GLN A 8 -9.93 -0.28 9.96
C GLN A 8 -9.01 -1.23 9.17
N GLU A 9 -9.57 -2.06 8.27
CA GLU A 9 -8.77 -2.90 7.36
C GLU A 9 -7.79 -2.08 6.51
N LYS A 10 -8.25 -0.97 5.92
CA LYS A 10 -7.38 -0.09 5.11
C LYS A 10 -6.26 0.52 5.93
N LEU A 11 -6.53 0.91 7.18
CA LEU A 11 -5.50 1.41 8.09
C LEU A 11 -4.47 0.32 8.43
N MET A 12 -4.91 -0.92 8.66
CA MET A 12 -4.00 -2.05 8.87
C MET A 12 -3.12 -2.31 7.64
N LEU A 13 -3.69 -2.24 6.43
CA LEU A 13 -2.94 -2.36 5.17
C LEU A 13 -1.90 -1.25 5.00
N HIS A 14 -2.26 -0.01 5.30
CA HIS A 14 -1.33 1.12 5.27
C HIS A 14 -0.16 0.90 6.26
N MET A 15 -0.44 0.43 7.47
CA MET A 15 0.60 0.12 8.46
C MET A 15 1.52 -1.02 8.00
N ALA A 16 0.96 -2.08 7.42
CA ALA A 16 1.74 -3.18 6.85
C ALA A 16 2.61 -2.73 5.67
N GLY A 17 2.09 -1.85 4.81
CA GLY A 17 2.84 -1.25 3.71
C GLY A 17 4.00 -0.40 4.20
N ASN A 18 3.82 0.42 5.24
CA ASN A 18 4.91 1.20 5.83
C ASN A 18 5.99 0.31 6.45
N LEU A 19 5.60 -0.76 7.14
CA LEU A 19 6.56 -1.74 7.66
C LEU A 19 7.38 -2.40 6.54
N ALA A 20 6.74 -2.70 5.40
CA ALA A 20 7.44 -3.21 4.22
C ALA A 20 8.40 -2.15 3.63
N LYS A 21 8.01 -0.87 3.55
CA LYS A 21 8.89 0.23 3.11
C LYS A 21 10.14 0.32 3.97
N GLU A 22 9.99 0.29 5.29
CA GLU A 22 11.10 0.33 6.24
C GLU A 22 12.04 -0.88 6.07
N ARG A 23 11.48 -2.09 5.90
CA ARG A 23 12.27 -3.31 5.64
C ARG A 23 13.06 -3.20 4.33
N ARG A 24 12.42 -2.73 3.25
CA ARG A 24 13.07 -2.49 1.94
C ARG A 24 14.16 -1.43 2.05
N ALA A 25 13.93 -0.35 2.79
CA ALA A 25 14.91 0.72 3.00
C ALA A 25 16.17 0.24 3.75
N ARG A 26 16.03 -0.79 4.61
CA ARG A 26 17.18 -1.48 5.24
C ARG A 26 17.90 -2.47 4.31
N GLY A 27 17.48 -2.60 3.05
CA GLY A 27 18.08 -3.51 2.06
C GLY A 27 17.56 -4.94 2.13
N LEU A 28 16.49 -5.21 2.90
CA LEU A 28 15.88 -6.54 2.93
C LEU A 28 15.03 -6.77 1.67
N LYS A 29 15.12 -7.98 1.11
CA LYS A 29 14.17 -8.43 0.09
C LYS A 29 12.82 -8.65 0.74
N LEU A 30 11.77 -8.06 0.16
CA LEU A 30 10.41 -8.23 0.65
C LEU A 30 9.92 -9.65 0.38
N ASN A 31 9.22 -10.22 1.36
CA ASN A 31 8.46 -11.45 1.16
C ASN A 31 7.13 -11.15 0.44
N TYR A 32 6.37 -12.21 0.14
CA TYR A 32 5.09 -12.07 -0.57
C TYR A 32 4.08 -11.11 0.11
N PRO A 33 3.72 -11.28 1.40
CA PRO A 33 2.75 -10.37 2.04
C PRO A 33 3.29 -8.94 2.19
N GLU A 34 4.59 -8.75 2.38
CA GLU A 34 5.20 -7.41 2.43
C GLU A 34 5.15 -6.71 1.07
N ALA A 35 5.47 -7.42 -0.01
CA ALA A 35 5.40 -6.87 -1.36
C ALA A 35 3.95 -6.48 -1.70
N LEU A 36 2.99 -7.34 -1.36
CA LEU A 36 1.57 -7.06 -1.57
C LEU A 36 1.12 -5.83 -0.75
N ALA A 37 1.46 -5.78 0.54
CA ALA A 37 1.11 -4.66 1.41
C ALA A 37 1.74 -3.35 0.95
N TYR A 38 2.99 -3.39 0.48
CA TYR A 38 3.68 -2.24 -0.10
C TYR A 38 2.93 -1.69 -1.32
N ILE A 39 2.60 -2.55 -2.29
CA ILE A 39 1.89 -2.16 -3.51
C ILE A 39 0.51 -1.58 -3.17
N ILE A 40 -0.26 -2.26 -2.30
CA ILE A 40 -1.60 -1.80 -1.91
C ILE A 40 -1.54 -0.44 -1.21
N SER A 41 -0.61 -0.26 -0.28
CA SER A 41 -0.44 1.02 0.43
C SER A 41 -0.11 2.15 -0.53
N GLU A 42 0.80 1.95 -1.48
CA GLU A 42 1.12 2.96 -2.50
C GLU A 42 -0.11 3.29 -3.38
N LEU A 43 -0.85 2.28 -3.83
CA LEU A 43 -2.05 2.51 -4.65
C LEU A 43 -3.16 3.24 -3.88
N LEU A 44 -3.32 2.98 -2.59
CA LEU A 44 -4.30 3.67 -1.75
C LEU A 44 -3.96 5.15 -1.58
N GLU A 45 -2.68 5.49 -1.38
CA GLU A 45 -2.23 6.89 -1.31
C GLU A 45 -2.39 7.59 -2.66
N LEU A 46 -2.04 6.92 -3.76
CA LEU A 46 -2.24 7.47 -5.10
C LEU A 46 -3.72 7.67 -5.46
N ALA A 47 -4.61 6.80 -4.98
CA ALA A 47 -6.04 6.99 -5.10
C ALA A 47 -6.51 8.20 -4.25
N ARG A 48 -5.89 8.41 -3.08
CA ARG A 48 -6.15 9.57 -2.22
C ARG A 48 -5.70 10.88 -2.88
N ASP A 49 -4.61 10.86 -3.64
CA ASP A 49 -4.13 11.98 -4.47
C ASP A 49 -5.06 12.29 -5.67
N GLY A 50 -6.11 11.49 -5.88
CA GLY A 50 -7.07 11.70 -6.96
C GLY A 50 -6.64 11.12 -8.31
N LYS A 51 -5.67 10.19 -8.35
CA LYS A 51 -5.30 9.52 -9.60
C LYS A 51 -6.44 8.63 -10.10
N THR A 52 -6.63 8.61 -11.41
CA THR A 52 -7.66 7.76 -12.05
C THR A 52 -7.29 6.29 -11.96
N VAL A 53 -8.30 5.42 -11.99
CA VAL A 53 -8.12 3.96 -11.97
C VAL A 53 -7.19 3.49 -13.08
N VAL A 54 -7.30 4.06 -14.28
CA VAL A 54 -6.41 3.76 -15.43
C VAL A 54 -4.95 4.04 -15.07
N LYS A 55 -4.68 5.17 -14.41
CA LYS A 55 -3.31 5.53 -13.99
C LYS A 55 -2.79 4.59 -12.92
N LEU A 56 -3.64 4.18 -11.98
CA LEU A 56 -3.29 3.22 -10.93
C LEU A 56 -2.95 1.84 -11.51
N MET A 57 -3.74 1.34 -12.46
CA MET A 57 -3.48 0.05 -13.14
C MET A 57 -2.16 0.05 -13.92
N GLN A 58 -1.75 1.20 -14.47
CA GLN A 58 -0.46 1.34 -15.15
C GLN A 58 0.73 1.45 -14.18
N LEU A 59 0.50 1.89 -12.94
CA LEU A 59 1.54 2.08 -11.92
C LEU A 59 1.75 0.82 -11.08
N ALA A 60 0.71 0.03 -10.82
CA ALA A 60 0.78 -1.19 -10.01
C ALA A 60 1.91 -2.16 -10.41
N PRO A 61 2.18 -2.43 -11.70
CA PRO A 61 3.26 -3.34 -12.12
C PRO A 61 4.68 -2.76 -11.97
N LYS A 62 4.81 -1.48 -11.60
CA LYS A 62 6.11 -0.77 -11.54
C LYS A 62 6.72 -0.72 -10.13
N PHE A 63 6.00 -1.21 -9.13
CA PHE A 63 6.43 -1.22 -7.72
C PHE A 63 7.19 -2.49 -7.35
#